data_AF-A0A8B9XNE4-F1
#
_entry.id   AF-A0A8B9XNE4-F1
#
_cell.length_a   1.000
_cell.length_b   1.000
_cell.length_c   1.000
_cell.angle_alpha   90.00
_cell.angle_beta   90.00
_cell.angle_gamma   90.00
#
_symmetry.space_group_name_H-M   'P 1'
#
loop_
_entity.id
_entity.type
_entity.pdbx_description
1 polymer ?
#
loop_
_entity_poly.entity_id
_entity_poly.type
_entity_poly.pdbx_seq_one_letter_code
_entity_poly.pdbx_strand_id
1 'polypeptide(L)' 'MSGALTAEKLKPLVNPANVTFKTYGGLRHSSCQQEMMDTKQFVSQLLPPID' A
#
# COMPACT_ATOMS: atom_id res chain seq x y z
N MET A 1 -8.08 -7.36 -12.23
CA MET A 1 -7.38 -7.59 -10.94
C MET A 1 -8.27 -7.09 -9.80
N SER A 2 -8.67 -7.97 -8.87
CA SER A 2 -9.62 -7.62 -7.79
C SER A 2 -9.15 -6.43 -6.92
N GLY A 3 -7.86 -6.39 -6.58
CA GLY A 3 -7.29 -5.33 -5.72
C GLY A 3 -7.39 -3.91 -6.29
N ALA A 4 -7.30 -3.74 -7.61
CA ALA A 4 -7.42 -2.42 -8.23
C ALA A 4 -8.84 -1.83 -8.05
N LEU A 5 -9.87 -2.67 -8.17
CA LEU A 5 -11.26 -2.24 -7.94
C LEU A 5 -11.48 -1.84 -6.49
N THR A 6 -10.88 -2.55 -5.54
CA THR A 6 -10.91 -2.16 -4.12
C THR A 6 -10.27 -0.79 -3.91
N ALA A 7 -9.11 -0.54 -4.52
CA ALA A 7 -8.44 0.76 -4.42
C ALA A 7 -9.30 1.90 -4.98
N GLU A 8 -9.92 1.72 -6.15
CA GLU A 8 -10.84 2.71 -6.73
C GLU A 8 -12.07 2.97 -5.85
N LYS A 9 -12.61 1.93 -5.21
CA LYS A 9 -13.74 2.06 -4.27
C LYS A 9 -13.35 2.71 -2.94
N LEU A 10 -12.09 2.60 -2.51
CA LEU A 10 -11.60 3.25 -1.30
C LEU A 10 -11.40 4.76 -1.50
N LYS A 11 -10.92 5.20 -2.67
CA LYS A 11 -10.67 6.62 -2.96
C LYS A 11 -11.82 7.58 -2.60
N PRO A 12 -13.11 7.30 -2.87
CA PRO A 12 -14.20 8.19 -2.45
C PRO A 12 -14.58 8.07 -0.97
N LEU A 13 -14.18 6.99 -0.29
CA LEU A 13 -14.46 6.76 1.14
C LEU A 13 -13.41 7.40 2.06
N VAL A 14 -12.22 7.65 1.53
CA VAL A 14 -11.13 8.36 2.20
C VAL A 14 -10.67 9.54 1.33
N ASN A 15 -9.58 10.22 1.68
CA ASN A 15 -8.97 11.17 0.74
C ASN A 15 -8.26 10.38 -0.39
N PRO A 16 -8.59 10.59 -1.67
CA PRO A 16 -7.92 9.91 -2.78
C PRO A 16 -6.40 10.04 -2.78
N ALA A 17 -5.87 11.17 -2.29
CA ALA A 17 -4.43 11.43 -2.18
C ALA A 17 -3.73 10.49 -1.17
N ASN A 18 -4.49 9.85 -0.27
CA ASN A 18 -3.98 8.94 0.75
C ASN A 18 -4.08 7.46 0.34
N VAL A 19 -4.52 7.16 -0.89
CA VAL A 19 -4.66 5.79 -1.38
C VAL A 19 -3.63 5.52 -2.47
N THR A 20 -2.72 4.60 -2.19
CA THR A 20 -1.77 4.07 -3.19
C THR A 20 -1.97 2.57 -3.34
N PHE A 21 -2.14 2.09 -4.58
CA PHE A 21 -2.24 0.67 -4.88
C PHE A 21 -0.97 0.21 -5.60
N LYS A 22 -0.26 -0.76 -5.00
CA LYS A 22 0.95 -1.39 -5.57
C LYS A 22 0.67 -2.86 -5.84
N THR A 23 1.26 -3.39 -6.91
CA THR A 23 1.21 -4.80 -7.27
C THR A 23 2.62 -5.35 -7.43
N TYR A 24 2.83 -6.59 -7.01
CA TYR A 24 4.13 -7.25 -7.08
C TYR A 24 4.03 -8.47 -7.99
N GLY A 25 4.76 -8.44 -9.11
CA GLY A 25 4.67 -9.47 -10.15
C GLY A 25 5.08 -10.86 -9.65
N GLY A 26 4.41 -11.90 -10.16
CA GLY A 26 4.74 -13.30 -9.85
C GLY A 26 4.27 -13.79 -8.49
N LEU A 27 3.66 -12.94 -7.66
CA LEU A 27 3.10 -13.32 -6.37
C LEU A 27 1.64 -13.75 -6.50
N ARG A 28 1.25 -14.75 -5.70
CA ARG A 28 -0.15 -15.18 -5.55
C ARG A 28 -0.71 -14.72 -4.21
N HIS A 29 -0.29 -15.39 -3.14
CA HIS A 29 -0.71 -15.13 -1.77
C HIS A 29 0.48 -15.27 -0.82
N SER A 30 1.51 -14.46 -1.08
CA SER A 30 2.72 -14.38 -0.27
C SER A 30 3.27 -12.96 -0.36
N SER A 31 4.12 -12.61 0.59
CA SER A 31 4.87 -11.36 0.54
C SER A 31 6.16 -11.49 -0.28
N CYS A 32 6.81 -10.36 -0.55
CA CYS A 32 8.16 -10.30 -1.11
C CYS A 32 8.99 -9.17 -0.49
N GLN A 33 10.30 -9.19 -0.74
CA GLN A 33 11.20 -8.16 -0.20
C GLN A 33 10.83 -6.74 -0.66
N GLN A 34 10.41 -6.58 -1.91
CA GLN A 34 9.99 -5.28 -2.44
C GLN A 34 8.77 -4.74 -1.68
N GLU A 35 7.78 -5.58 -1.40
CA GLU A 35 6.60 -5.21 -0.61
C GLU A 35 6.96 -4.80 0.81
N MET A 36 7.90 -5.51 1.45
CA MET A 36 8.36 -5.17 2.80
C MET A 36 9.10 -3.83 2.85
N MET A 37 9.89 -3.51 1.82
CA MET A 37 10.56 -2.21 1.70
C MET A 37 9.56 -1.07 1.50
N ASP A 38 8.55 -1.28 0.64
CA ASP A 38 7.47 -0.32 0.43
C ASP A 38 6.65 -0.10 1.70
N THR A 39 6.38 -1.16 2.46
CA THR A 39 5.69 -1.10 3.76
C THR A 39 6.52 -0.33 4.79
N LYS A 40 7.83 -0.60 4.88
CA LYS A 40 8.74 0.13 5.77
C LYS A 40 8.74 1.63 5.46
N GLN A 41 8.84 1.99 4.19
CA GLN A 41 8.81 3.40 3.77
C GLN A 41 7.48 4.07 4.16
N PHE A 42 6.35 3.41 3.88
CA PHE A 42 5.02 3.92 4.24
C PHE A 42 4.89 4.17 5.75
N VAL A 43 5.29 3.19 6.57
CA VAL A 43 5.23 3.30 8.03
C VAL A 43 6.13 4.42 8.53
N SER A 44 7.38 4.51 8.07
CA SER A 44 8.31 5.56 8.50
C SER A 44 7.86 6.97 8.11
N GLN A 45 7.10 7.13 7.02
CA GLN A 45 6.54 8.42 6.61
C GLN A 45 5.36 8.85 7.49
N LEU A 46 4.51 7.91 7.90
CA LEU A 46 3.30 8.20 8.68
C LEU A 46 3.54 8.18 10.19
N LEU A 47 4.50 7.39 10.64
CA LEU A 47 4.85 7.18 12.04
C LEU A 47 6.35 7.50 12.22
N PRO A 48 6.74 8.78 12.18
CA PRO A 48 8.11 9.17 12.47
C PRO A 48 8.47 8.86 13.93
N PRO A 49 9.77 8.74 14.26
CA PRO A 49 10.20 8.60 15.65
C PRO A 49 9.62 9.70 16.52
N ILE A 50 9.22 9.31 17.74
CA ILE A 50 8.78 10.23 18.77
C ILE A 50 9.97 10.37 19.71
N ASP A 51 10.40 11.60 19.98
CA ASP A 51 11.47 11.90 20.94
C ASP A 51 11.05 11.60 22.40
#